data_AF-X0VL59-F1
#
_entry.id   AF-X0VL59-F1
#
_cell.length_a   1.000
_cell.length_b   1.000
_cell.length_c   1.000
_cell.angle_alpha   90.00
_cell.angle_beta   90.00
_cell.angle_gamma   90.00
#
_symmetry.space_group_name_H-M   'P 1'
#
loop_
_entity.id
_entity.type
_entity.pdbx_description
1 polymer ?
#
loop_
_entity_poly.entity_id
_entity_poly.type
_entity_poly.pdbx_seq_one_letter_code
_entity_poly.pdbx_strand_id
1 'polypeptide(L)'
;EDIVYFESDPHMSQELILAFGDKLRTEYYRNLPQFIDSIELIDRREFYEMHADFYSRLAMTFSHGDYSKIEAIRGKDEIAERLYKKTLDYHPDHRAYLGLGIIRQKNRAYEESITILSEGLRYFSQSEQLNICLGISYMNIGDYKKALSYFQKFPDSKEASYYIEKIGDT
;
A
#
# COMPACT_ATOMS: atom_id res chain seq x y z
N GLU A 1 12.52 -39.18 -6.17
CA GLU A 1 13.12 -39.71 -4.93
C GLU A 1 13.48 -38.53 -4.06
N ASP A 2 12.59 -38.16 -3.14
CA ASP A 2 12.92 -37.20 -2.09
C ASP A 2 13.84 -37.93 -1.11
N ILE A 3 15.14 -37.65 -1.18
CA ILE A 3 16.07 -38.17 -0.19
C ILE A 3 15.76 -37.46 1.12
N VAL A 4 15.19 -38.24 2.03
CA VAL A 4 14.79 -37.84 3.35
C VAL A 4 16.04 -37.70 4.22
N TYR A 5 16.74 -36.57 4.09
CA TYR A 5 18.01 -36.29 4.79
C TYR A 5 17.94 -36.42 6.32
N PHE A 6 16.75 -36.44 6.93
CA PHE A 6 16.59 -36.66 8.37
C PHE A 6 16.90 -38.10 8.82
N GLU A 7 16.94 -39.07 7.91
CA GLU A 7 17.24 -40.46 8.26
C GLU A 7 18.76 -40.76 8.27
N SER A 8 19.59 -39.80 7.84
CA SER A 8 21.03 -40.01 7.62
C SER A 8 21.96 -39.37 8.65
N ASP A 9 21.49 -38.36 9.40
CA ASP A 9 22.28 -37.63 10.40
C ASP A 9 21.63 -37.68 11.80
N PRO A 10 22.20 -38.45 12.75
CA PRO A 10 21.65 -38.57 14.10
C PRO A 10 21.68 -37.28 14.93
N HIS A 11 22.32 -36.21 14.44
CA HIS A 11 22.33 -34.89 15.09
C HIS A 11 21.28 -33.92 14.53
N MET A 12 20.53 -34.29 13.49
CA MET A 12 19.58 -33.40 12.81
C MET A 12 18.13 -33.83 13.05
N SER A 13 17.52 -33.31 14.13
CA SER A 13 16.12 -33.59 14.46
C SER A 13 15.15 -32.81 13.56
N GLN A 14 13.91 -33.29 13.46
CA GLN A 14 12.85 -32.59 12.72
C GLN A 14 12.59 -31.18 13.30
N GLU A 15 12.66 -31.01 14.62
CA GLU A 15 12.53 -29.70 15.25
C GLU A 15 13.66 -28.75 14.85
N LEU A 16 14.90 -29.27 14.73
CA LEU A 16 16.04 -28.48 14.31
C LEU A 16 15.89 -28.01 12.86
N ILE A 17 15.43 -28.88 11.94
CA ILE A 17 15.16 -28.53 10.53
C ILE A 17 14.09 -27.44 10.44
N LEU A 18 12.98 -27.58 11.18
CA LEU A 18 11.93 -26.57 11.23
C LEU A 18 12.44 -25.24 11.78
N ALA A 19 13.22 -25.27 12.86
CA ALA A 19 13.83 -24.07 13.43
C ALA A 19 14.77 -23.35 12.46
N PHE A 20 15.55 -24.10 11.66
CA PHE A 20 16.37 -23.53 10.60
C PHE A 20 15.51 -22.87 9.51
N GLY A 21 14.45 -23.54 9.05
CA GLY A 21 13.52 -23.00 8.07
C GLY A 21 12.85 -21.70 8.54
N ASP A 22 12.39 -21.67 9.78
CA ASP A 22 11.78 -20.49 10.41
C ASP A 22 12.78 -19.34 10.56
N LYS A 23 14.02 -19.65 10.95
CA LYS A 23 15.09 -18.66 11.04
C LYS A 23 15.40 -18.05 9.68
N LEU A 24 15.57 -18.87 8.64
CA LEU A 24 15.84 -18.39 7.27
C LEU A 24 14.71 -17.49 6.76
N ARG A 25 13.46 -17.92 6.92
CA ARG A 25 12.29 -17.15 6.49
C ARG A 25 12.18 -15.82 7.24
N THR A 26 12.39 -15.86 8.55
CA THR A 26 12.34 -14.66 9.40
C THR A 26 13.43 -13.67 9.01
N GLU A 27 14.67 -14.13 8.82
CA GLU A 27 15.78 -13.27 8.40
C GLU A 27 15.58 -12.73 6.98
N TYR A 28 15.02 -13.52 6.06
CA TYR A 28 14.63 -13.03 4.74
C TYR A 28 13.67 -11.83 4.84
N TYR A 29 12.60 -11.96 5.63
CA TYR A 29 11.62 -10.89 5.79
C TYR A 29 12.19 -9.66 6.50
N ARG A 30 13.10 -9.84 7.46
CA ARG A 30 13.79 -8.73 8.13
C ARG A 30 14.69 -7.95 7.18
N ASN A 31 15.31 -8.62 6.22
CA ASN A 31 16.22 -8.03 5.24
C ASN A 31 15.53 -7.57 3.94
N LEU A 32 14.21 -7.76 3.84
CA LEU A 32 13.44 -7.37 2.65
C LEU A 32 13.54 -5.86 2.32
N PRO A 33 13.57 -4.92 3.28
CA PRO A 33 13.79 -3.51 2.98
C PRO A 33 15.09 -3.25 2.22
N GLN A 34 16.17 -3.94 2.57
CA GLN A 34 17.48 -3.80 1.93
C GLN A 34 17.45 -4.33 0.49
N PHE A 35 16.72 -5.42 0.23
CA PHE A 35 16.52 -5.91 -1.14
C PHE A 35 15.76 -4.89 -1.98
N ILE A 36 14.73 -4.24 -1.43
CA ILE A 36 13.99 -3.17 -2.12
C ILE A 36 14.91 -1.99 -2.44
N ASP A 37 15.76 -1.60 -1.50
CA ASP A 37 16.70 -0.48 -1.67
C ASP A 37 17.74 -0.77 -2.76
N SER A 38 18.09 -2.05 -2.95
CA SER A 38 19.00 -2.49 -4.00
C SER A 38 18.37 -2.60 -5.41
N ILE A 39 17.06 -2.33 -5.56
CA ILE A 39 16.41 -2.40 -6.87
C ILE A 39 16.90 -1.25 -7.76
N GLU A 40 17.67 -1.62 -8.78
CA GLU A 40 18.09 -0.77 -9.87
C GLU A 40 17.31 -1.12 -11.14
N LEU A 41 16.51 -0.16 -11.64
CA LEU A 41 15.81 -0.28 -12.92
C LEU A 41 16.58 0.46 -14.00
N ILE A 42 16.47 -0.01 -15.24
CA ILE A 42 17.13 0.61 -16.38
C ILE A 42 16.60 2.04 -16.59
N ASP A 43 17.47 3.04 -16.63
CA ASP A 43 17.02 4.43 -16.82
C ASP A 43 16.75 4.73 -18.30
N ARG A 44 15.54 4.37 -18.76
CA ARG A 44 15.03 4.66 -20.10
C ARG A 44 13.57 5.06 -20.04
N ARG A 45 13.27 6.22 -20.65
CA ARG A 45 11.94 6.84 -20.60
C ARG A 45 10.84 5.93 -21.16
N GLU A 46 11.13 5.12 -22.18
CA GLU A 46 10.14 4.18 -22.73
C GLU A 46 9.64 3.13 -21.71
N PHE A 47 10.35 2.92 -20.61
CA PHE A 47 9.97 1.96 -19.56
C PHE A 47 9.42 2.60 -18.29
N TYR A 48 9.32 3.93 -18.20
CA TYR A 48 8.91 4.60 -16.95
C TYR A 48 7.50 4.20 -16.50
N GLU A 49 6.55 4.06 -17.43
CA GLU A 49 5.21 3.56 -17.08
C GLU A 49 5.26 2.13 -16.51
N MET A 50 6.12 1.27 -17.06
CA MET A 50 6.33 -0.09 -16.53
C MET A 50 7.00 -0.08 -15.15
N HIS A 51 7.94 0.84 -14.92
CA HIS A 51 8.57 1.01 -13.61
C HIS A 51 7.55 1.50 -12.57
N ALA A 52 6.66 2.42 -12.96
CA ALA A 52 5.57 2.89 -12.12
C ALA A 52 4.61 1.74 -11.76
N ASP A 53 4.19 0.92 -12.73
CA ASP A 53 3.36 -0.27 -12.48
C ASP A 53 4.06 -1.28 -11.56
N PHE A 54 5.35 -1.55 -11.80
CA PHE A 54 6.14 -2.44 -10.95
C PHE A 54 6.19 -1.95 -9.49
N TYR A 55 6.58 -0.69 -9.26
CA TYR A 55 6.71 -0.14 -7.91
C TYR A 55 5.36 -0.02 -7.20
N SER A 56 4.28 0.29 -7.91
CA SER A 56 2.95 0.43 -7.29
C SER A 56 2.39 -0.93 -6.88
N ARG A 57 2.59 -1.98 -7.69
CA ARG A 57 2.25 -3.35 -7.30
C ARG A 57 3.08 -3.82 -6.13
N LEU A 58 4.38 -3.51 -6.14
CA LEU A 58 5.25 -3.84 -5.01
C LEU A 58 4.78 -3.13 -3.75
N ALA A 59 4.41 -1.85 -3.81
CA ALA A 59 3.86 -1.12 -2.66
C ALA A 59 2.55 -1.73 -2.13
N MET A 60 1.68 -2.24 -3.01
CA MET A 60 0.46 -2.93 -2.62
C MET A 60 0.75 -4.16 -1.76
N THR A 61 1.81 -4.93 -2.08
CA THR A 61 2.13 -6.14 -1.30
C THR A 61 2.42 -5.81 0.16
N PHE A 62 3.10 -4.69 0.44
CA PHE A 62 3.41 -4.23 1.80
C PHE A 62 2.24 -3.57 2.52
N SER A 63 1.38 -2.84 1.79
CA SER A 63 0.28 -2.09 2.41
C SER A 63 -0.94 -2.94 2.74
N HIS A 64 -1.46 -3.71 1.79
CA HIS A 64 -2.69 -4.51 1.97
C HIS A 64 -2.66 -5.87 1.26
N GLY A 65 -1.53 -6.25 0.67
CA GLY A 65 -1.29 -7.58 0.11
C GLY A 65 -0.63 -8.55 1.09
N ASP A 66 0.05 -9.57 0.57
CA ASP A 66 0.54 -10.69 1.38
C ASP A 66 1.56 -10.30 2.46
N TYR A 67 2.39 -9.29 2.20
CA TYR A 67 3.40 -8.84 3.16
C TYR A 67 2.82 -7.97 4.28
N SER A 68 1.62 -7.41 4.11
CA SER A 68 0.93 -6.62 5.15
C SER A 68 0.74 -7.40 6.46
N LYS A 69 0.56 -8.73 6.38
CA LYS A 69 0.28 -9.60 7.52
C LYS A 69 1.53 -10.24 8.15
N ILE A 70 2.71 -10.02 7.57
CA ILE A 70 3.94 -10.68 8.03
C ILE A 70 4.60 -9.86 9.14
N GLU A 71 4.49 -10.31 10.38
CA GLU A 71 5.02 -9.59 11.56
C GLU A 71 6.53 -9.31 11.50
N ALA A 72 7.30 -10.22 10.90
CA ALA A 72 8.75 -10.08 10.76
C ALA A 72 9.17 -8.87 9.93
N ILE A 73 8.31 -8.39 9.01
CA ILE A 73 8.56 -7.18 8.22
C ILE A 73 8.16 -5.97 9.06
N ARG A 74 9.14 -5.19 9.51
CA ARG A 74 8.91 -3.95 10.24
C ARG A 74 8.74 -2.77 9.27
N GLY A 75 8.01 -1.75 9.69
CA GLY A 75 7.88 -0.50 8.93
C GLY A 75 7.20 -0.64 7.57
N LYS A 76 6.15 -1.48 7.48
CA LYS A 76 5.51 -1.82 6.19
C LYS A 76 4.83 -0.62 5.53
N ASP A 77 4.18 0.23 6.32
CA ASP A 77 3.52 1.44 5.82
C ASP A 77 4.57 2.42 5.27
N GLU A 78 5.74 2.54 5.91
CA GLU A 78 6.87 3.37 5.45
C GLU A 78 7.52 2.82 4.17
N ILE A 79 7.65 1.48 4.05
CA ILE A 79 8.11 0.82 2.83
C ILE A 79 7.12 1.09 1.68
N ALA A 80 5.83 0.88 1.92
CA ALA A 80 4.79 1.14 0.93
C ALA A 80 4.77 2.62 0.51
N GLU A 81 4.89 3.56 1.47
CA GLU A 81 4.95 5.00 1.19
C GLU A 81 6.10 5.34 0.24
N ARG A 82 7.31 4.86 0.53
CA ARG A 82 8.49 5.09 -0.31
C ARG A 82 8.31 4.52 -1.71
N LEU A 83 7.75 3.32 -1.82
CA LEU A 83 7.50 2.67 -3.11
C LEU A 83 6.47 3.43 -3.94
N TYR A 84 5.36 3.87 -3.33
CA TYR A 84 4.36 4.69 -4.01
C TYR A 84 4.92 6.06 -4.44
N LYS A 85 5.77 6.68 -3.64
CA LYS A 85 6.50 7.91 -4.06
C LYS A 85 7.37 7.64 -5.28
N LYS A 86 8.16 6.55 -5.25
CA LYS A 86 9.00 6.14 -6.38
C LYS A 86 8.18 5.84 -7.63
N THR A 87 6.97 5.29 -7.49
CA THR A 87 6.03 5.14 -8.60
C THR A 87 5.74 6.48 -9.27
N LEU A 88 5.36 7.49 -8.47
CA LEU A 88 4.99 8.81 -8.98
C LEU A 88 6.18 9.60 -9.55
N ASP A 89 7.40 9.29 -9.12
CA ASP A 89 8.63 9.82 -9.73
C ASP A 89 8.79 9.36 -11.20
N TYR A 90 8.26 8.18 -11.55
CA TYR A 90 8.30 7.65 -12.92
C TYR A 90 7.08 8.04 -13.76
N HIS A 91 5.87 7.84 -13.24
CA HIS A 91 4.62 8.11 -13.96
C HIS A 91 3.44 8.26 -12.99
N PRO A 92 2.44 9.13 -13.30
CA PRO A 92 1.18 9.16 -12.56
C PRO A 92 0.52 7.78 -12.51
N ASP A 93 0.21 7.31 -11.30
CA ASP A 93 -0.41 5.99 -11.09
C ASP A 93 -1.51 6.08 -10.04
N HIS A 94 -2.65 5.47 -10.37
CA HIS A 94 -3.85 5.53 -9.54
C HIS A 94 -3.65 4.89 -8.16
N ARG A 95 -3.00 3.72 -8.10
CA ARG A 95 -2.75 2.99 -6.84
C ARG A 95 -1.83 3.77 -5.94
N ALA A 96 -0.83 4.45 -6.50
CA ALA A 96 0.09 5.27 -5.74
C ALA A 96 -0.59 6.47 -5.08
N TYR A 97 -1.42 7.22 -5.80
CA TYR A 97 -2.18 8.32 -5.19
C TYR A 97 -3.14 7.82 -4.10
N LEU A 98 -3.87 6.74 -4.36
CA LEU A 98 -4.80 6.16 -3.39
C LEU A 98 -4.06 5.65 -2.14
N GLY A 99 -2.98 4.89 -2.35
CA GLY A 99 -2.17 4.30 -1.29
C GLY A 99 -1.53 5.37 -0.39
N LEU A 100 -0.95 6.42 -0.97
CA LEU A 100 -0.38 7.53 -0.22
C LEU A 100 -1.44 8.32 0.56
N GLY A 101 -2.62 8.56 -0.04
CA GLY A 101 -3.75 9.18 0.65
C GLY A 101 -4.17 8.37 1.88
N ILE A 102 -4.36 7.06 1.73
CA ILE A 102 -4.72 6.17 2.84
C ILE A 102 -3.64 6.16 3.94
N ILE A 103 -2.35 6.10 3.58
CA ILE A 103 -1.24 6.16 4.56
C ILE A 103 -1.30 7.47 5.35
N ARG A 104 -1.53 8.61 4.67
CA ARG A 104 -1.67 9.91 5.35
C ARG A 104 -2.90 9.97 6.25
N GLN A 105 -4.02 9.38 5.85
CA GLN A 105 -5.20 9.25 6.71
C GLN A 105 -4.95 8.40 7.96
N LYS A 106 -4.28 7.25 7.83
CA LYS A 106 -3.87 6.42 8.96
C LYS A 106 -3.02 7.21 9.96
N ASN A 107 -2.14 8.05 9.43
CA ASN A 107 -1.27 8.92 10.23
C ASN A 107 -1.95 10.21 10.73
N ARG A 108 -3.26 10.36 10.52
CA ARG A 108 -4.05 11.56 10.84
C ARG A 108 -3.56 12.86 10.18
N ALA A 109 -2.76 12.74 9.12
CA ALA A 109 -2.28 13.84 8.30
C ALA A 109 -3.27 14.14 7.17
N TYR A 110 -4.47 14.59 7.53
CA TYR A 110 -5.61 14.69 6.60
C TYR A 110 -5.41 15.76 5.53
N GLU A 111 -4.73 16.86 5.83
CA GLU A 111 -4.41 17.93 4.89
C GLU A 111 -3.43 17.48 3.81
N GLU A 112 -2.42 16.67 4.18
CA GLU A 112 -1.52 16.04 3.23
C GLU A 112 -2.26 15.03 2.35
N SER A 113 -3.14 14.22 2.95
CA SER A 113 -4.01 13.30 2.22
C SER A 113 -4.86 14.04 1.17
N ILE A 114 -5.47 15.17 1.55
CA ILE A 114 -6.24 16.02 0.64
C ILE A 114 -5.39 16.48 -0.54
N THR A 115 -4.17 16.92 -0.28
CA THR A 115 -3.24 17.41 -1.32
C THR A 115 -2.92 16.30 -2.33
N ILE A 116 -2.50 15.14 -1.84
CA ILE A 116 -2.10 13.98 -2.68
C ILE A 116 -3.29 13.47 -3.49
N LEU A 117 -4.45 13.29 -2.87
CA LEU A 117 -5.63 12.76 -3.55
C LEU A 117 -6.21 13.76 -4.57
N SER A 118 -6.15 15.06 -4.26
CA SER A 118 -6.55 16.10 -5.21
C SER A 118 -5.65 16.13 -6.44
N GLU A 119 -4.34 15.92 -6.27
CA GLU A 119 -3.41 15.75 -7.38
C GLU A 119 -3.75 14.51 -8.20
N GLY A 120 -3.99 13.37 -7.57
CA GLY A 120 -4.39 12.15 -8.24
C GLY A 120 -5.68 12.31 -9.07
N LEU A 121 -6.67 13.05 -8.55
CA LEU A 121 -7.91 13.34 -9.27
C LEU A 121 -7.72 14.24 -10.51
N ARG A 122 -6.58 14.93 -10.66
CA ARG A 122 -6.26 15.64 -11.92
C ARG A 122 -6.02 14.67 -13.07
N TYR A 123 -5.53 13.47 -12.77
CA TYR A 123 -5.28 12.39 -13.74
C TYR A 123 -6.44 11.40 -13.81
N PHE A 124 -7.05 11.08 -12.66
CA PHE A 124 -8.06 10.02 -12.52
C PHE A 124 -9.38 10.60 -12.00
N SER A 125 -9.91 11.61 -12.69
CA SER A 125 -11.04 12.43 -12.22
C SER A 125 -12.33 11.66 -11.91
N GLN A 126 -12.55 10.54 -12.59
CA GLN A 126 -13.73 9.67 -12.42
C GLN A 126 -13.52 8.55 -11.39
N SER A 127 -12.38 8.53 -10.69
CA SER A 127 -12.12 7.48 -9.70
C SER A 127 -13.00 7.66 -8.46
N GLU A 128 -13.95 6.75 -8.28
CA GLU A 128 -14.76 6.64 -7.07
C GLU A 128 -13.88 6.54 -5.82
N GLN A 129 -12.91 5.62 -5.81
CA GLN A 129 -12.03 5.37 -4.68
C GLN A 129 -11.26 6.63 -4.24
N LEU A 130 -10.70 7.40 -5.18
CA LEU A 130 -10.00 8.63 -4.85
C LEU A 130 -10.96 9.71 -4.33
N ASN A 131 -12.16 9.85 -4.91
CA ASN A 131 -13.15 10.80 -4.42
C ASN A 131 -13.65 10.43 -3.02
N ILE A 132 -13.93 9.14 -2.75
CA ILE A 132 -14.33 8.66 -1.42
C ILE A 132 -13.21 8.92 -0.41
N CYS A 133 -11.97 8.52 -0.71
CA CYS A 133 -10.83 8.76 0.17
C CYS A 133 -10.62 10.27 0.43
N LEU A 134 -10.80 11.11 -0.59
CA LEU A 134 -10.71 12.57 -0.43
C LEU A 134 -11.84 13.11 0.46
N GLY A 135 -13.07 12.63 0.25
CA GLY A 135 -14.23 12.97 1.08
C GLY A 135 -14.03 12.59 2.55
N ILE A 136 -13.48 11.40 2.83
CA ILE A 136 -13.12 10.96 4.19
C ILE A 136 -12.10 11.92 4.81
N SER A 137 -11.11 12.37 4.04
CA SER A 137 -10.11 13.32 4.53
C SER A 137 -10.74 14.67 4.91
N TYR A 138 -11.64 15.20 4.07
CA TYR A 138 -12.39 16.42 4.37
C TYR A 138 -13.31 16.27 5.60
N MET A 139 -13.97 15.13 5.74
CA MET A 139 -14.81 14.82 6.90
C MET A 139 -13.99 14.84 8.20
N ASN A 140 -12.77 14.29 8.19
CA ASN A 140 -11.91 14.25 9.39
C ASN A 140 -11.36 15.62 9.81
N ILE A 141 -11.27 16.59 8.90
CA ILE A 141 -10.94 17.99 9.23
C ILE A 141 -12.19 18.85 9.52
N GLY A 142 -13.38 18.25 9.53
CA GLY A 142 -14.65 18.93 9.81
C GLY A 142 -15.27 19.70 8.63
N ASP A 143 -14.71 19.60 7.42
CA ASP A 143 -15.30 20.20 6.22
C ASP A 143 -16.34 19.25 5.60
N TYR A 144 -17.43 19.04 6.33
CA TYR A 144 -18.53 18.14 5.93
C TYR A 144 -19.17 18.54 4.61
N LYS A 145 -19.22 19.85 4.30
CA LYS A 145 -19.78 20.35 3.04
C LYS A 145 -18.96 19.86 1.85
N LYS A 146 -17.63 19.95 1.91
CA LYS A 146 -16.79 19.38 0.85
C LYS A 146 -16.87 17.87 0.83
N ALA A 147 -16.82 17.20 1.99
CA ALA A 147 -16.93 15.75 2.06
C ALA A 147 -18.18 15.23 1.32
N LEU A 148 -19.36 15.80 1.62
CA LEU A 148 -20.62 15.49 0.93
C LEU A 148 -20.53 15.70 -0.58
N SER A 149 -19.91 16.80 -1.04
CA SER A 149 -19.76 17.06 -2.48
C SER A 149 -18.93 16.00 -3.22
N TYR A 150 -18.01 15.32 -2.52
CA TYR A 150 -17.24 14.22 -3.10
C TYR A 150 -18.01 12.90 -3.07
N PHE A 151 -18.76 12.61 -2.01
CA PHE A 151 -19.58 11.39 -1.92
C PHE A 151 -20.77 11.41 -2.88
N GLN A 152 -21.46 12.54 -3.02
CA GLN A 152 -22.65 12.70 -3.86
C GLN A 152 -22.39 12.53 -5.37
N LYS A 153 -21.12 12.54 -5.80
CA LYS A 153 -20.73 12.19 -7.17
C LYS A 153 -21.01 10.73 -7.51
N PHE A 154 -21.12 9.86 -6.50
CA PHE A 154 -21.28 8.42 -6.65
C PHE A 154 -22.52 7.93 -5.88
N PRO A 155 -23.75 8.33 -6.28
CA PRO A 155 -24.97 8.03 -5.54
C PRO A 155 -25.29 6.54 -5.46
N ASP A 156 -24.81 5.74 -6.41
CA ASP A 156 -25.00 4.27 -6.42
C ASP A 156 -23.95 3.52 -5.58
N SER A 157 -22.95 4.24 -5.05
CA SER A 157 -21.91 3.64 -4.20
C SER A 157 -22.43 3.41 -2.80
N LYS A 158 -22.40 2.14 -2.36
CA LYS A 158 -22.74 1.77 -0.97
C LYS A 158 -21.81 2.47 0.02
N GLU A 159 -20.54 2.61 -0.33
CA GLU A 159 -19.54 3.23 0.54
C GLU A 159 -19.77 4.74 0.63
N ALA A 160 -20.05 5.43 -0.49
CA ALA A 160 -20.40 6.84 -0.46
C ALA A 160 -21.68 7.09 0.36
N SER A 161 -22.73 6.28 0.16
CA SER A 161 -23.99 6.37 0.91
C SER A 161 -23.77 6.22 2.42
N TYR A 162 -22.94 5.26 2.84
CA TYR A 162 -22.58 5.10 4.26
C TYR A 162 -21.98 6.38 4.87
N TYR A 163 -21.07 7.05 4.16
CA TYR A 163 -20.47 8.29 4.67
C TYR A 163 -21.43 9.49 4.62
N ILE A 164 -22.35 9.54 3.65
CA ILE A 164 -23.38 10.58 3.60
C ILE A 164 -24.31 10.48 4.81
N GLU A 165 -24.80 9.27 5.12
CA GLU A 165 -25.64 9.01 6.30
C GLU A 165 -24.91 9.41 7.59
N LYS A 166 -23.66 8.97 7.74
CA LYS A 166 -22.83 9.29 8.91
C LYS A 166 -22.65 10.80 9.15
N ILE A 167 -22.52 11.59 8.08
CA ILE A 167 -22.45 13.05 8.20
C ILE A 167 -23.79 13.64 8.63
N GLY A 168 -24.92 13.10 8.15
CA GLY A 168 -26.26 13.55 8.53
C GLY A 168 -26.59 13.34 10.02
N ASP A 169 -25.95 12.36 10.65
CA ASP A 169 -26.13 12.03 12.07
C ASP A 169 -25.21 12.83 13.03
N THR A 170 -24.31 13.66 12.50
CA THR A 170 -23.31 14.45 13.27
C THR A 170 -23.77 15.89 13.50
#